data_AF-A0A0N8S415-F1
#
_entry.id   AF-A0A0N8S415-F1
#
_cell.length_a   1.000
_cell.length_b   1.000
_cell.length_c   1.000
_cell.angle_alpha   90.00
_cell.angle_beta   90.00
_cell.angle_gamma   90.00
#
_symmetry.space_group_name_H-M   'P 1'
#
loop_
_entity.id
_entity.type
_entity.pdbx_description
1 polymer ?
#
loop_
_entity_poly.entity_id
_entity_poly.type
_entity_poly.pdbx_seq_one_letter_code
_entity_poly.pdbx_strand_id
1 'polypeptide(L)'
;ALKVNENDPTTTQPLVSPDFPVMSDTVFIWDTMPLRELDGTVVSVNGWSVIITLTADRHPDDPQYLGPDGRYDIKRDWEDRHGRARMCYWYSRTGKDWIFGGRVMAEGVSPTTREWAGTPILLNDKGDIDLYYTCVTPGAAIAKVRGRIVTSDQGVELKDFTQVKKLFEA
;
A
#
# COMPACT_ATOMS: atom_id res chain seq x y z
N ALA A 1 27.48 7.94 11.93
CA ALA A 1 27.01 6.86 12.81
C ALA A 1 27.44 7.03 14.28
N LEU A 2 28.70 7.40 14.58
CA LEU A 2 29.21 7.50 15.97
C LEU A 2 28.45 8.46 16.93
N LYS A 3 27.54 9.31 16.43
CA LYS A 3 26.74 10.26 17.21
C LYS A 3 25.26 9.84 17.35
N VAL A 4 24.88 8.68 16.82
CA VAL A 4 23.51 8.18 16.94
C VAL A 4 23.21 7.94 18.42
N ASN A 5 22.06 8.44 18.88
CA ASN A 5 21.55 8.23 20.23
C ASN A 5 20.14 7.66 20.13
N GLU A 6 19.98 6.38 20.47
CA GLU A 6 18.75 5.61 20.26
C GLU A 6 17.59 5.97 21.21
N ASN A 7 17.89 6.63 22.33
CA ASN A 7 16.93 6.92 23.38
C ASN A 7 16.70 8.43 23.60
N ASP A 8 17.06 9.29 22.64
CA ASP A 8 16.73 10.71 22.70
C ASP A 8 15.21 10.90 22.49
N PRO A 9 14.45 11.35 23.50
CA PRO A 9 13.00 11.45 23.41
C PRO A 9 12.51 12.45 22.35
N THR A 10 13.37 13.35 21.85
CA THR A 10 13.03 14.26 20.75
C THR A 10 13.05 13.58 19.37
N THR A 11 13.65 12.39 19.28
CA THR A 11 13.79 11.60 18.04
C THR A 11 13.38 10.12 18.20
N THR A 12 12.84 9.73 19.35
CA THR A 12 12.36 8.36 19.60
C THR A 12 10.84 8.30 19.41
N GLN A 13 10.36 7.34 18.62
CA GLN A 13 8.93 7.08 18.47
C GLN A 13 8.31 6.69 19.83
N PRO A 14 7.11 7.21 20.20
CA PRO A 14 6.39 6.72 21.37
C PRO A 14 6.14 5.22 21.32
N LEU A 15 6.08 4.57 22.49
CA LEU A 15 5.80 3.14 22.58
C LEU A 15 4.43 2.81 21.95
N VAL A 16 4.44 1.85 21.02
CA VAL A 16 3.22 1.24 20.49
C VAL A 16 2.69 0.25 21.52
N SER A 17 1.40 0.33 21.83
CA SER A 17 0.75 -0.62 22.74
C SER A 17 0.90 -2.05 22.22
N PRO A 18 1.24 -3.06 23.05
CA PRO A 18 1.24 -4.46 22.63
C PRO A 18 -0.16 -4.95 22.25
N ASP A 19 -1.21 -4.34 22.79
CA ASP A 19 -2.62 -4.64 22.50
C ASP A 19 -3.16 -3.68 21.42
N PHE A 20 -2.40 -3.44 20.36
CA PHE A 20 -2.84 -2.56 19.27
C PHE A 20 -4.03 -3.19 18.51
N PRO A 21 -5.05 -2.40 18.13
CA PRO A 21 -6.10 -2.90 17.25
C PRO A 21 -5.55 -3.12 15.84
N VAL A 22 -6.12 -4.10 15.12
CA VAL A 22 -5.84 -4.30 13.70
C VAL A 22 -6.89 -3.58 12.87
N MET A 23 -6.46 -2.98 11.76
CA MET A 23 -7.40 -2.32 10.84
C MET A 23 -8.17 -3.29 9.94
N SER A 24 -7.68 -4.53 9.81
CA SER A 24 -8.33 -5.60 9.05
C SER A 24 -7.89 -6.97 9.53
N ASP A 25 -8.86 -7.88 9.64
CA ASP A 25 -8.65 -9.30 9.93
C ASP A 25 -8.42 -10.12 8.65
N THR A 26 -8.60 -9.54 7.46
CA THR A 26 -8.50 -10.26 6.18
C THR A 26 -7.20 -9.97 5.42
N VAL A 27 -6.60 -8.80 5.64
CA VAL A 27 -5.38 -8.40 4.94
C VAL A 27 -4.31 -7.86 5.89
N PHE A 28 -3.07 -8.08 5.50
CA PHE A 28 -1.89 -7.38 5.99
C PHE A 28 -1.67 -6.10 5.19
N ILE A 29 -1.23 -5.04 5.86
CA ILE A 29 -0.65 -3.87 5.21
C ILE A 29 0.70 -3.51 5.83
N TRP A 30 1.55 -2.79 5.09
CA TRP A 30 2.80 -2.26 5.64
C TRP A 30 3.14 -0.88 5.03
N ASP A 31 3.96 -0.82 3.98
CA ASP A 31 4.32 0.45 3.33
C ASP A 31 3.04 1.17 2.90
N THR A 32 2.89 2.41 3.36
CA THR A 32 1.68 3.21 3.18
C THR A 32 2.05 4.52 2.49
N MET A 33 1.34 4.83 1.41
CA MET A 33 1.65 5.89 0.46
C MET A 33 0.43 6.81 0.34
N PRO A 34 0.38 7.92 1.10
CA PRO A 34 -0.69 8.91 0.97
C PRO A 34 -0.74 9.53 -0.42
N LEU A 35 -1.95 9.79 -0.93
CA LEU A 35 -2.13 10.57 -2.15
C LEU A 35 -1.59 11.99 -1.93
N ARG A 36 -0.73 12.43 -2.84
CA ARG A 36 -0.03 13.72 -2.73
C ARG A 36 0.16 14.39 -4.08
N GLU A 37 0.53 15.66 -4.05
CA GLU A 37 0.99 16.40 -5.22
C GLU A 37 2.52 16.26 -5.41
N LEU A 38 3.02 16.84 -6.50
CA LEU A 38 4.45 16.76 -6.86
C LEU A 38 5.37 17.42 -5.82
N ASP A 39 4.89 18.45 -5.12
CA ASP A 39 5.63 19.17 -4.08
C ASP A 39 5.66 18.42 -2.74
N GLY A 40 4.91 17.31 -2.61
CA GLY A 40 4.81 16.51 -1.40
C GLY A 40 3.59 16.81 -0.52
N THR A 41 2.76 17.79 -0.88
CA THR A 41 1.53 18.11 -0.17
C THR A 41 0.58 16.91 -0.20
N VAL A 42 0.17 16.41 0.96
CA VAL A 42 -0.85 15.35 1.06
C VAL A 42 -2.21 15.96 0.80
N VAL A 43 -2.97 15.36 -0.11
CA VAL A 43 -4.23 15.93 -0.61
C VAL A 43 -5.42 15.01 -0.37
N SER A 44 -6.60 15.62 -0.33
CA SER A 44 -7.88 14.93 -0.38
C SER A 44 -8.62 15.33 -1.67
N VAL A 45 -9.45 14.44 -2.20
CA VAL A 45 -10.26 14.72 -3.39
C VAL A 45 -11.72 14.72 -2.97
N ASN A 46 -12.40 15.86 -3.13
CA ASN A 46 -13.79 16.05 -2.72
C ASN A 46 -14.05 15.64 -1.24
N GLY A 47 -13.09 15.98 -0.37
CA GLY A 47 -13.15 15.67 1.07
C GLY A 47 -12.77 14.23 1.43
N TRP A 48 -12.33 13.41 0.49
CA TRP A 48 -11.84 12.06 0.74
C TRP A 48 -10.32 12.02 0.76
N SER A 49 -9.73 11.72 1.92
CA SER A 49 -8.34 11.29 2.03
C SER A 49 -8.18 9.89 1.43
N VAL A 50 -7.05 9.65 0.78
CA VAL A 50 -6.73 8.37 0.14
C VAL A 50 -5.31 7.94 0.49
N ILE A 51 -5.14 6.67 0.83
CA ILE A 51 -3.84 6.02 0.98
C ILE A 51 -3.77 4.80 0.06
N ILE A 52 -2.59 4.52 -0.47
CA ILE A 52 -2.28 3.25 -1.14
C ILE A 52 -1.36 2.45 -0.21
N THR A 53 -1.64 1.15 -0.04
CA THR A 53 -0.87 0.26 0.82
C THR A 53 -0.30 -0.90 0.03
N LEU A 54 0.93 -1.30 0.36
CA LEU A 54 1.35 -2.66 0.07
C LEU A 54 0.53 -3.61 0.94
N THR A 55 -0.06 -4.61 0.29
CA THR A 55 -1.13 -5.44 0.83
C THR A 55 -0.89 -6.89 0.45
N ALA A 56 -1.15 -7.81 1.38
CA ALA A 56 -1.26 -9.25 1.12
C ALA A 56 -2.39 -9.82 1.97
N ASP A 57 -3.03 -10.87 1.49
CA ASP A 57 -4.06 -11.56 2.28
C ASP A 57 -3.46 -12.23 3.51
N ARG A 58 -4.25 -12.29 4.58
CA ARG A 58 -4.02 -13.18 5.72
C ARG A 58 -4.58 -14.55 5.37
N HIS A 59 -3.81 -15.60 5.61
CA HIS A 59 -4.18 -16.97 5.24
C HIS A 59 -4.24 -17.89 6.47
N PRO A 60 -5.17 -17.65 7.43
CA PRO A 60 -5.24 -18.43 8.66
C PRO A 60 -5.63 -19.90 8.43
N ASP A 61 -6.35 -20.18 7.35
CA ASP A 61 -6.88 -21.51 7.02
C ASP A 61 -6.12 -22.23 5.89
N ASP A 62 -5.07 -21.61 5.34
CA ASP A 62 -4.27 -22.21 4.26
C ASP A 62 -3.26 -23.21 4.84
N PRO A 63 -3.27 -24.48 4.40
CA PRO A 63 -2.33 -25.51 4.87
C PRO A 63 -0.85 -25.11 4.78
N GLN A 64 -0.47 -24.25 3.84
CA GLN A 64 0.92 -23.76 3.70
C GLN A 64 1.40 -22.99 4.93
N TYR A 65 0.49 -22.30 5.63
CA TYR A 65 0.80 -21.50 6.82
C TYR A 65 0.33 -22.17 8.11
N LEU A 66 0.06 -23.47 8.09
CA LEU A 66 -0.11 -24.23 9.32
C LEU A 66 1.23 -24.77 9.83
N GLY A 67 1.39 -24.75 11.16
CA GLY A 67 2.48 -25.40 11.86
C GLY A 67 2.29 -26.92 11.94
N PRO A 68 3.30 -27.65 12.45
CA PRO A 68 3.21 -29.11 12.63
C PRO A 68 2.06 -29.57 13.53
N ASP A 69 1.54 -28.68 14.38
CA ASP A 69 0.40 -28.91 15.27
C ASP A 69 -0.95 -28.49 14.67
N GLY A 70 -0.97 -28.08 13.40
CA GLY A 70 -2.16 -27.64 12.68
C GLY A 70 -2.63 -26.22 13.03
N ARG A 71 -1.87 -25.46 13.83
CA ARG A 71 -2.21 -24.06 14.16
C ARG A 71 -1.59 -23.08 13.16
N TYR A 72 -2.25 -21.95 12.94
CA TYR A 72 -1.79 -20.90 12.05
C TYR A 72 -0.44 -20.30 12.51
N ASP A 73 0.55 -20.40 11.64
CA ASP A 73 1.88 -19.81 11.75
C ASP A 73 1.86 -18.41 11.12
N ILE A 74 1.33 -17.45 11.88
CA ILE A 74 1.26 -16.03 11.48
C ILE A 74 2.63 -15.45 11.14
N LYS A 75 3.71 -15.94 11.76
CA LYS A 75 5.07 -15.47 11.49
C LYS A 75 5.48 -15.83 10.07
N ARG A 76 5.26 -17.09 9.65
CA ARG A 76 5.53 -17.54 8.29
C ARG A 76 4.68 -16.80 7.26
N ASP A 77 3.39 -16.63 7.55
CA ASP A 77 2.47 -15.93 6.64
C ASP A 77 2.90 -14.46 6.44
N TRP A 78 3.20 -13.77 7.54
CA TRP A 78 3.72 -12.40 7.52
C TRP A 78 5.06 -12.31 6.79
N GLU A 79 6.03 -13.18 7.09
CA GLU A 79 7.36 -13.12 6.45
C GLU A 79 7.30 -13.40 4.93
N ASP A 80 6.34 -14.19 4.46
CA ASP A 80 6.15 -14.48 3.03
C ASP A 80 5.43 -13.36 2.25
N ARG A 81 4.81 -12.39 2.94
CA ARG A 81 4.02 -11.30 2.32
C ARG A 81 4.73 -10.54 1.20
N HIS A 82 6.07 -10.44 1.26
CA HIS A 82 6.88 -9.75 0.24
C HIS A 82 6.74 -10.39 -1.14
N GLY A 83 6.51 -11.70 -1.20
CA GLY A 83 6.23 -12.45 -2.42
C GLY A 83 4.83 -12.22 -2.99
N ARG A 84 3.90 -11.76 -2.16
CA ARG A 84 2.47 -11.62 -2.45
C ARG A 84 2.02 -10.16 -2.51
N ALA A 85 2.94 -9.21 -2.36
CA ALA A 85 2.67 -7.78 -2.33
C ALA A 85 1.84 -7.30 -3.54
N ARG A 86 0.70 -6.67 -3.25
CA ARG A 86 -0.17 -5.94 -4.17
C ARG A 86 -0.46 -4.53 -3.64
N MET A 87 -0.71 -3.58 -4.53
CA MET A 87 -1.13 -2.23 -4.18
C MET A 87 -2.65 -2.16 -4.12
N CYS A 88 -3.15 -1.87 -2.92
CA CYS A 88 -4.57 -1.61 -2.66
C CYS A 88 -4.75 -0.17 -2.18
N TYR A 89 -5.95 0.38 -2.30
CA TYR A 89 -6.27 1.71 -1.81
C TYR A 89 -7.31 1.67 -0.69
N TRP A 90 -7.24 2.67 0.17
CA TRP A 90 -8.20 2.94 1.22
C TRP A 90 -8.60 4.40 1.18
N TYR A 91 -9.80 4.71 1.67
CA TYR A 91 -10.31 6.07 1.70
C TYR A 91 -11.03 6.39 3.01
N SER A 92 -11.04 7.67 3.37
CA SER A 92 -11.71 8.18 4.56
C SER A 92 -11.94 9.69 4.46
N ARG A 93 -13.05 10.19 5.01
CA ARG A 93 -13.26 11.64 5.17
C ARG A 93 -12.51 12.23 6.38
N THR A 94 -12.03 11.39 7.29
CA THR A 94 -11.43 11.82 8.56
C THR A 94 -9.92 11.60 8.62
N GLY A 95 -9.33 10.97 7.59
CA GLY A 95 -7.91 10.60 7.57
C GLY A 95 -7.56 9.41 8.49
N LYS A 96 -8.58 8.73 9.04
CA LYS A 96 -8.49 7.53 9.88
C LYS A 96 -9.73 6.65 9.63
N ASP A 97 -9.90 5.55 10.35
CA ASP A 97 -11.09 4.67 10.20
C ASP A 97 -11.29 4.27 8.72
N TRP A 98 -10.20 3.80 8.12
CA TRP A 98 -10.04 3.62 6.69
C TRP A 98 -10.98 2.57 6.11
N ILE A 99 -11.67 2.92 5.02
CA ILE A 99 -12.54 2.01 4.26
C ILE A 99 -11.72 1.38 3.13
N PHE A 100 -11.74 0.05 3.03
CA PHE A 100 -11.01 -0.67 2.00
C PHE A 100 -11.64 -0.48 0.62
N GLY A 101 -10.86 0.03 -0.34
CA GLY A 101 -11.29 0.22 -1.73
C GLY A 101 -10.91 -0.93 -2.67
N GLY A 102 -10.05 -1.85 -2.23
CA GLY A 102 -9.56 -2.95 -3.05
C GLY A 102 -8.29 -2.62 -3.83
N ARG A 103 -8.01 -3.42 -4.87
CA ARG A 103 -6.81 -3.31 -5.70
C ARG A 103 -6.81 -2.02 -6.53
N VAL A 104 -5.63 -1.42 -6.71
CA VAL A 104 -5.44 -0.30 -7.65
C VAL A 104 -5.39 -0.81 -9.09
N MET A 105 -4.63 -1.89 -9.31
CA MET A 105 -4.47 -2.55 -10.61
C MET A 105 -5.17 -3.91 -10.59
N ALA A 106 -5.84 -4.25 -11.69
CA ALA A 106 -6.31 -5.62 -11.90
C ALA A 106 -5.12 -6.59 -12.00
N GLU A 107 -5.35 -7.86 -11.64
CA GLU A 107 -4.33 -8.89 -11.74
C GLU A 107 -3.83 -9.03 -13.19
N GLY A 108 -2.51 -9.13 -13.36
CA GLY A 108 -1.86 -9.22 -14.68
C GLY A 108 -1.56 -7.88 -15.36
N VAL A 109 -2.00 -6.74 -14.82
CA VAL A 109 -1.62 -5.42 -15.34
C VAL A 109 -0.15 -5.12 -15.04
N SER A 110 0.30 -5.39 -13.82
CA SER A 110 1.70 -5.19 -13.44
C SER A 110 2.62 -6.16 -14.20
N PRO A 111 3.74 -5.70 -14.79
CA PRO A 111 4.71 -6.57 -15.47
C PRO A 111 5.33 -7.64 -14.58
N THR A 112 5.35 -7.42 -13.26
CA THR A 112 5.75 -8.39 -12.25
C THR A 112 4.59 -8.67 -11.32
N THR A 113 4.47 -9.90 -10.84
CA THR A 113 3.44 -10.27 -9.87
C THR A 113 3.56 -9.47 -8.58
N ARG A 114 4.79 -9.14 -8.15
CA ARG A 114 5.05 -8.31 -6.99
C ARG A 114 4.94 -6.84 -7.37
N GLU A 115 4.09 -6.12 -6.67
CA GLU A 115 3.94 -4.67 -6.75
C GLU A 115 4.57 -4.08 -5.49
N TRP A 116 5.77 -3.51 -5.59
CA TRP A 116 6.48 -2.89 -4.46
C TRP A 116 6.34 -1.37 -4.47
N ALA A 117 6.70 -0.74 -3.35
CA ALA A 117 6.35 0.63 -3.00
C ALA A 117 6.83 1.69 -4.01
N GLY A 118 6.24 2.88 -3.87
CA GLY A 118 6.55 4.09 -4.61
C GLY A 118 5.70 5.27 -4.13
N THR A 119 5.03 5.98 -5.03
CA THR A 119 4.25 7.17 -4.67
C THR A 119 3.09 7.42 -5.65
N PRO A 120 1.84 7.58 -5.17
CA PRO A 120 0.73 8.11 -5.95
C PRO A 120 0.78 9.63 -6.01
N ILE A 121 0.78 10.18 -7.22
CA ILE A 121 0.74 11.62 -7.47
C ILE A 121 -0.58 11.99 -8.11
N LEU A 122 -1.36 12.86 -7.46
CA LEU A 122 -2.47 13.57 -8.09
C LEU A 122 -1.89 14.62 -9.05
N LEU A 123 -2.22 14.49 -10.33
CA LEU A 123 -1.63 15.31 -11.39
C LEU A 123 -2.43 16.58 -11.67
N ASN A 124 -3.74 16.53 -11.44
CA ASN A 124 -4.67 17.60 -11.75
C ASN A 124 -5.98 17.46 -10.98
N ASP A 125 -6.79 18.52 -11.07
CA ASP A 125 -8.13 18.63 -10.50
C ASP A 125 -9.19 17.74 -11.18
N LYS A 126 -8.87 17.15 -12.33
CA LYS A 126 -9.73 16.17 -13.02
C LYS A 126 -9.60 14.75 -12.45
N GLY A 127 -8.70 14.56 -11.49
CA GLY A 127 -8.51 13.30 -10.79
C GLY A 127 -7.52 12.35 -11.46
N ASP A 128 -6.69 12.80 -12.42
CA ASP A 128 -5.66 11.92 -12.97
C ASP A 128 -4.58 11.63 -11.92
N ILE A 129 -4.20 10.36 -11.81
CA ILE A 129 -3.16 9.91 -10.88
C ILE A 129 -2.09 9.16 -11.65
N ASP A 130 -0.83 9.54 -11.47
CA ASP A 130 0.29 8.66 -11.78
C ASP A 130 0.73 7.95 -10.50
N LEU A 131 0.60 6.63 -10.49
CA LEU A 131 1.18 5.79 -9.47
C LEU A 131 2.57 5.35 -9.91
N TYR A 132 3.60 5.93 -9.31
CA TYR A 132 4.97 5.46 -9.43
C TYR A 132 5.16 4.31 -8.45
N TYR A 133 5.74 3.21 -8.90
CA TYR A 133 5.93 2.01 -8.08
C TYR A 133 7.08 1.16 -8.61
N THR A 134 7.40 0.09 -7.89
CA THR A 134 8.53 -0.77 -8.23
C THR A 134 8.03 -2.14 -8.69
N CYS A 135 8.35 -2.50 -9.92
CA CYS A 135 8.20 -3.86 -10.43
C CYS A 135 9.39 -4.70 -9.97
N VAL A 136 9.17 -5.81 -9.28
CA VAL A 136 10.24 -6.61 -8.67
C VAL A 136 10.07 -8.09 -9.02
N THR A 137 11.19 -8.72 -9.38
CA THR A 137 11.31 -10.14 -9.75
C THR A 137 10.52 -10.51 -11.03
N PRO A 138 11.21 -10.68 -12.18
CA PRO A 138 12.67 -10.62 -12.36
C PRO A 138 13.22 -9.18 -12.32
N GLY A 139 14.41 -9.02 -11.75
CA GLY A 139 15.08 -7.71 -11.64
C GLY A 139 14.36 -6.72 -10.74
N ALA A 140 14.68 -5.44 -10.91
CA ALA A 140 14.00 -4.31 -10.28
C ALA A 140 13.88 -3.16 -11.27
N ALA A 141 12.65 -2.75 -11.55
CA ALA A 141 12.35 -1.67 -12.48
C ALA A 141 11.42 -0.65 -11.83
N ILE A 142 11.80 0.63 -11.87
CA ILE A 142 10.88 1.71 -11.51
C ILE A 142 9.91 1.88 -12.66
N ALA A 143 8.63 1.89 -12.34
CA ALA A 143 7.55 2.02 -13.31
C ALA A 143 6.52 3.06 -12.85
N LYS A 144 5.65 3.45 -13.78
CA LYS A 144 4.45 4.20 -13.46
C LYS A 144 3.24 3.63 -14.18
N VAL A 145 2.07 3.78 -13.59
CA VAL A 145 0.78 3.49 -14.21
C VAL A 145 -0.14 4.68 -13.97
N ARG A 146 -0.80 5.12 -15.04
CA ARG A 146 -1.79 6.20 -14.95
C ARG A 146 -3.18 5.62 -14.78
N GLY A 147 -3.94 6.22 -13.89
CA GLY A 147 -5.38 6.00 -13.77
C GLY A 147 -6.05 7.27 -13.32
N ARG A 148 -7.25 7.15 -12.73
CA ARG A 148 -7.98 8.28 -12.19
C ARG A 148 -8.73 7.93 -10.91
N ILE A 149 -8.97 8.94 -10.10
CA ILE A 149 -9.87 8.89 -8.95
C ILE A 149 -11.25 9.44 -9.33
N VAL A 150 -12.29 8.71 -8.97
CA VAL A 150 -13.69 9.15 -9.06
C VAL A 150 -14.31 9.07 -7.67
N THR A 151 -15.04 10.11 -7.27
CA THR A 151 -15.65 10.19 -5.94
C THR A 151 -17.15 10.33 -6.04
N SER A 152 -17.85 9.85 -5.02
CA SER A 152 -19.25 10.13 -4.76
C SER A 152 -19.45 10.47 -3.27
N ASP A 153 -20.69 10.72 -2.87
CA ASP A 153 -21.04 10.83 -1.46
C ASP A 153 -20.78 9.54 -0.67
N GLN A 154 -20.75 8.39 -1.36
CA GLN A 154 -20.60 7.08 -0.75
C GLN A 154 -19.14 6.61 -0.68
N GLY A 155 -18.21 7.24 -1.39
CA GLY A 155 -16.81 6.84 -1.33
C GLY A 155 -15.98 7.20 -2.55
N VAL A 156 -14.90 6.44 -2.71
CA VAL A 156 -13.86 6.62 -3.72
C VAL A 156 -13.74 5.36 -4.58
N GLU A 157 -13.52 5.54 -5.87
CA GLU A 157 -13.19 4.48 -6.81
C GLU A 157 -11.94 4.88 -7.62
N LEU A 158 -10.96 3.97 -7.69
CA LEU A 158 -9.79 4.11 -8.56
C LEU A 158 -10.01 3.34 -9.86
N LYS A 159 -9.84 4.02 -11.00
CA LYS A 159 -10.13 3.49 -12.34
C LYS A 159 -8.95 3.59 -13.27
N ASP A 160 -8.98 2.75 -14.30
CA ASP A 160 -8.20 2.89 -15.53
C ASP A 160 -6.67 2.74 -15.37
N PHE A 161 -6.20 2.21 -14.24
CA PHE A 161 -4.80 1.80 -14.03
C PHE A 161 -4.48 0.53 -14.83
N THR A 162 -4.35 0.65 -16.15
CA THR A 162 -4.31 -0.49 -17.08
C THR A 162 -3.03 -0.59 -17.91
N GLN A 163 -2.27 0.50 -18.03
CA GLN A 163 -1.06 0.53 -18.87
C GLN A 163 0.16 0.99 -18.07
N VAL A 164 1.02 0.03 -17.73
CA VAL A 164 2.28 0.28 -17.03
C VAL A 164 3.35 0.72 -18.01
N LYS A 165 4.08 1.78 -17.64
CA LYS A 165 5.28 2.27 -18.32
C LYS A 165 6.47 2.03 -17.41
N LYS A 166 7.35 1.10 -17.78
CA LYS A 166 8.68 0.99 -17.17
C LYS A 166 9.48 2.25 -17.50
N LEU A 167 10.16 2.82 -16.51
CA LEU A 167 10.93 4.05 -16.65
C LEU A 167 12.41 3.74 -16.84
N PHE A 168 12.98 2.96 -15.91
CA PHE A 168 14.36 2.48 -15.97
C PHE A 168 14.51 1.26 -15.06
N GLU A 169 15.55 0.48 -15.32
CA GLU A 169 15.92 -0.72 -14.55
C GLU A 169 17.28 -0.47 -13.87
N ALA A 170 17.49 -1.07 -12.70
CA ALA A 170 18.75 -1.00 -11.95
C ALA A 170 19.81 -1.97 -12.49
#